data_AF-A0A126YXS2-F1
#
_entry.id   AF-A0A126YXS2-F1
#
_cell.length_a   1.000
_cell.length_b   1.000
_cell.length_c   1.000
_cell.angle_alpha   90.00
_cell.angle_beta   90.00
_cell.angle_gamma   90.00
#
_symmetry.space_group_name_H-M   'P 1'
#
loop_
_entity.id
_entity.type
_entity.pdbx_description
1 polymer ?
#
loop_
_entity_poly.entity_id
_entity_poly.type
_entity_poly.pdbx_seq_one_letter_code
_entity_poly.pdbx_strand_id
1 'polypeptide(L)'
;MVRAQLGSSGSFSIYALTPSPLFFQVAFHLGLVIAVAVTLGIGGRPILALHYVFLWSLYMTNSSFMDGGDALVAAAIPFLLLTRCYTNFTLNGLRVTRSGHARPAGALISALNNTGVLLIAAQLSIVYLMAGLYKVQGRLWQDGTALYYILRVPEFFWPGITPLVFSQGWLLVIGAYGTVLVSIFFPVLVWFRAGRPVAVLSMVGFHIAIGLLMGLTSFALIMIAADTVFVSQHVDGLRLRVRSYARRTSQTFVRLSELIVRGGRVVP
;
A
#
# COMPACT_ATOMS: atom_id res chain seq x y z
N MET A 1 28.46 -14.92 -13.30
CA MET A 1 28.35 -14.49 -11.88
C MET A 1 26.98 -14.81 -11.29
N VAL A 2 25.88 -14.24 -11.79
CA VAL A 2 24.50 -14.46 -11.26
C VAL A 2 24.10 -15.95 -11.20
N ARG A 3 24.32 -16.75 -12.25
CA ARG A 3 23.98 -18.20 -12.23
C ARG A 3 24.73 -19.01 -11.18
N ALA A 4 25.99 -18.66 -10.94
CA ALA A 4 26.81 -19.34 -9.93
C ALA A 4 26.30 -19.00 -8.52
N GLN A 5 25.90 -17.75 -8.30
CA GLN A 5 25.23 -17.33 -7.06
C GLN A 5 23.90 -18.06 -6.87
N LEU A 6 23.03 -18.10 -7.90
CA LEU A 6 21.76 -18.84 -7.87
C LEU A 6 21.95 -20.32 -7.52
N GLY A 7 22.94 -20.97 -8.12
CA GLY A 7 23.28 -22.37 -7.83
C GLY A 7 23.73 -22.60 -6.39
N SER A 8 24.50 -21.67 -5.81
CA SER A 8 24.92 -21.75 -4.40
C SER A 8 23.77 -21.50 -3.41
N SER A 9 22.78 -20.70 -3.78
CA SER A 9 21.62 -20.38 -2.95
C SER A 9 20.42 -21.32 -3.18
N GLY A 10 20.53 -22.32 -4.06
CA GLY A 10 19.41 -23.20 -4.44
C GLY A 10 18.21 -22.47 -5.06
N SER A 11 18.42 -21.27 -5.58
CA SER A 11 17.37 -20.37 -6.07
C SER A 11 17.33 -20.35 -7.60
N PHE A 12 16.21 -19.95 -8.20
CA PHE A 12 16.05 -19.85 -9.65
C PHE A 12 15.64 -18.45 -10.10
N SER A 13 15.95 -18.13 -11.34
CA SER A 13 15.48 -16.92 -12.02
C SER A 13 15.20 -17.21 -13.49
N ILE A 14 14.01 -16.81 -13.95
CA ILE A 14 13.64 -16.85 -15.37
C ILE A 14 14.64 -16.04 -16.21
N TYR A 15 15.04 -14.85 -15.74
CA TYR A 15 15.94 -13.96 -16.47
C TYR A 15 17.35 -14.53 -16.66
N ALA A 16 17.74 -15.48 -15.80
CA ALA A 16 19.05 -16.10 -15.86
C ALA A 16 19.06 -17.44 -16.63
N LEU A 17 17.94 -17.91 -17.21
CA LEU A 17 17.85 -19.21 -17.89
C LEU A 17 18.74 -19.34 -19.14
N THR A 18 18.90 -18.26 -19.90
CA THR A 18 19.76 -18.23 -21.12
C THR A 18 20.64 -16.97 -21.09
N PRO A 19 21.92 -17.01 -21.54
CA PRO A 19 22.75 -15.81 -21.63
C PRO A 19 22.37 -14.88 -22.80
N SER A 20 21.32 -15.22 -23.56
CA SER A 20 20.87 -14.47 -24.73
C SER A 20 20.23 -13.13 -24.32
N PRO A 21 20.73 -11.98 -24.84
CA PRO A 21 20.14 -10.68 -24.58
C PRO A 21 18.68 -10.57 -25.06
N LEU A 22 18.36 -11.21 -26.20
CA LEU A 22 17.01 -11.21 -26.75
C LEU A 22 16.02 -11.91 -25.81
N PHE A 23 16.43 -13.06 -25.25
CA PHE A 23 15.59 -13.80 -24.30
C PHE A 23 15.33 -12.96 -23.04
N PHE A 24 16.36 -12.30 -22.51
CA PHE A 24 16.21 -11.40 -21.37
C PHE A 24 15.20 -10.27 -21.68
N GLN A 25 15.34 -9.61 -22.83
CA GLN A 25 14.43 -8.53 -23.23
C GLN A 25 12.99 -9.04 -23.34
N VAL A 26 12.76 -10.17 -24.01
CA VAL A 26 11.40 -10.74 -24.15
C VAL A 26 10.80 -11.09 -22.79
N ALA A 27 11.56 -11.77 -21.92
CA ALA A 27 11.10 -12.11 -20.58
C ALA A 27 10.82 -10.86 -19.74
N PHE A 28 11.63 -9.80 -19.88
CA PHE A 28 11.45 -8.55 -19.14
C PHE A 28 10.18 -7.82 -19.54
N HIS A 29 9.95 -7.65 -20.84
CA HIS A 29 8.72 -7.01 -21.35
C HIS A 29 7.48 -7.85 -21.02
N LEU A 30 7.58 -9.18 -21.06
CA LEU A 30 6.50 -10.05 -20.62
C LEU A 30 6.18 -9.84 -19.13
N GLY A 31 7.20 -9.81 -18.27
CA GLY A 31 7.04 -9.49 -16.84
C GLY A 31 6.39 -8.13 -16.60
N LEU A 32 6.76 -7.11 -17.38
CA LEU A 32 6.14 -5.78 -17.34
C LEU A 32 4.66 -5.82 -17.72
N VAL A 33 4.30 -6.51 -18.81
CA VAL A 33 2.90 -6.67 -19.23
C VAL A 33 2.07 -7.37 -18.15
N ILE A 34 2.64 -8.39 -17.51
CA ILE A 34 2.01 -9.11 -16.39
C ILE A 34 1.80 -8.18 -15.18
N ALA A 35 2.80 -7.36 -14.83
CA ALA A 35 2.68 -6.40 -13.74
C ALA A 35 1.58 -5.34 -14.01
N VAL A 36 1.49 -4.85 -15.24
CA VAL A 36 0.40 -3.96 -15.67
C VAL A 36 -0.94 -4.68 -15.60
N ALA A 37 -1.01 -5.93 -16.05
CA ALA A 37 -2.24 -6.72 -15.96
C ALA A 37 -2.69 -6.91 -14.50
N VAL A 38 -1.78 -7.24 -13.57
CA VAL A 38 -2.08 -7.31 -12.13
C VAL A 38 -2.60 -5.98 -11.59
N THR A 39 -1.94 -4.86 -11.94
CA THR A 39 -2.32 -3.51 -11.50
C THR A 39 -3.71 -3.11 -12.00
N LEU A 40 -4.04 -3.48 -13.24
CA LEU A 40 -5.37 -3.27 -13.82
C LEU A 40 -6.41 -4.31 -13.36
N GLY A 41 -5.98 -5.31 -12.58
CA GLY A 41 -6.86 -6.37 -12.10
C GLY A 41 -7.25 -7.41 -13.16
N ILE A 42 -6.48 -7.54 -14.23
CA ILE A 42 -6.75 -8.44 -15.35
C ILE A 42 -6.16 -9.84 -15.04
N GLY A 43 -6.92 -10.89 -15.37
CA GLY A 43 -6.44 -12.28 -15.37
C GLY A 43 -6.43 -13.01 -14.02
N GLY A 44 -6.74 -12.35 -12.90
CA GLY A 44 -7.04 -13.03 -11.65
C GLY A 44 -5.83 -13.68 -10.95
N ARG A 45 -6.11 -14.75 -10.18
CA ARG A 45 -5.10 -15.51 -9.41
C ARG A 45 -3.97 -16.09 -10.28
N PRO A 46 -4.22 -16.63 -11.50
CA PRO A 46 -3.14 -17.14 -12.35
C PRO A 46 -2.13 -16.06 -12.75
N ILE A 47 -2.60 -14.87 -13.14
CA ILE A 47 -1.72 -13.75 -13.51
C ILE A 47 -0.99 -13.20 -12.28
N LEU A 48 -1.63 -13.19 -11.10
CA LEU A 48 -0.95 -12.85 -9.84
C LEU A 48 0.18 -13.84 -9.50
N ALA A 49 -0.07 -15.14 -9.66
CA ALA A 49 0.93 -16.18 -9.41
C ALA A 49 2.10 -16.06 -10.40
N LEU A 50 1.80 -15.79 -11.66
CA LEU A 50 2.84 -15.56 -12.67
C LEU A 50 3.65 -14.30 -12.33
N HIS A 51 2.99 -13.21 -11.92
CA HIS A 51 3.66 -12.00 -11.47
C HIS A 51 4.64 -12.27 -10.32
N TYR A 52 4.24 -13.07 -9.32
CA TYR A 52 5.13 -13.50 -8.24
C TYR A 52 6.41 -14.17 -8.76
N VAL A 53 6.29 -15.09 -9.71
CA VAL A 53 7.45 -15.81 -10.27
C VAL A 53 8.41 -14.85 -11.00
N PHE A 54 7.87 -13.91 -11.78
CA PHE A 54 8.68 -12.89 -12.46
C PHE A 54 9.35 -11.94 -11.46
N LEU A 55 8.62 -11.48 -10.45
CA LEU A 55 9.12 -10.58 -9.41
C LEU A 55 10.22 -11.26 -8.58
N TRP A 56 10.00 -12.51 -8.15
CA TRP A 56 11.00 -13.32 -7.47
C TRP A 56 12.25 -13.52 -8.34
N SER A 57 12.07 -13.86 -9.61
CA SER A 57 13.19 -14.02 -10.55
C SER A 57 14.01 -12.74 -10.70
N LEU A 58 13.34 -11.58 -10.71
CA LEU A 58 14.00 -10.28 -10.82
C LEU A 58 14.90 -10.03 -9.60
N TYR A 59 14.38 -10.22 -8.38
CA TYR A 59 15.16 -10.01 -7.15
C TYR A 59 16.28 -11.01 -6.96
N MET A 60 16.09 -12.27 -7.37
CA MET A 60 17.17 -13.26 -7.36
C MET A 60 18.27 -12.95 -8.38
N THR A 61 17.95 -12.21 -9.44
CA THR A 61 18.94 -11.76 -10.44
C THR A 61 19.71 -10.55 -9.95
N ASN A 62 19.06 -9.64 -9.23
CA ASN A 62 19.69 -8.44 -8.72
C ASN A 62 19.02 -8.01 -7.40
N SER A 63 19.60 -8.45 -6.28
CA SER A 63 19.10 -8.15 -4.94
C SER A 63 19.25 -6.67 -4.55
N SER A 64 20.14 -5.94 -5.21
CA SER A 64 20.39 -4.52 -4.93
C SER A 64 19.20 -3.62 -5.28
N PHE A 65 18.27 -4.10 -6.12
CA PHE A 65 17.06 -3.36 -6.45
C PHE A 65 15.94 -3.49 -5.41
N MET A 66 16.06 -4.41 -4.44
CA MET A 66 14.98 -4.70 -3.51
C MET A 66 15.00 -3.74 -2.33
N ASP A 67 13.93 -2.96 -2.16
CA ASP A 67 13.67 -2.21 -0.94
C ASP A 67 12.76 -2.97 0.05
N GLY A 68 12.44 -2.34 1.20
CA GLY A 68 11.58 -2.97 2.22
C GLY A 68 10.13 -3.18 1.78
N GLY A 69 9.63 -2.36 0.85
CA GLY A 69 8.29 -2.43 0.30
C GLY A 69 8.20 -3.54 -0.73
N ASP A 70 9.23 -3.69 -1.55
CA ASP A 70 9.38 -4.82 -2.48
C ASP A 70 9.39 -6.17 -1.74
N ALA A 71 10.14 -6.25 -0.64
CA ALA A 71 10.16 -7.42 0.23
C ALA A 71 8.78 -7.70 0.85
N LEU A 72 8.06 -6.65 1.28
CA LEU A 72 6.69 -6.77 1.77
C LEU A 72 5.76 -7.35 0.68
N VAL A 73 5.81 -6.80 -0.54
CA VAL A 73 4.98 -7.25 -1.67
C VAL A 73 5.27 -8.70 -2.02
N ALA A 74 6.54 -9.07 -2.13
CA ALA A 74 6.95 -10.44 -2.42
C ALA A 74 6.38 -11.41 -1.37
N ALA A 75 6.44 -11.07 -0.09
CA ALA A 75 5.87 -11.89 0.98
C ALA A 75 4.32 -11.86 1.03
N ALA A 76 3.69 -10.76 0.59
CA ALA A 76 2.24 -10.59 0.62
C ALA A 76 1.51 -11.29 -0.55
N ILE A 77 2.13 -11.40 -1.73
CA ILE A 77 1.48 -12.01 -2.91
C ILE A 77 0.97 -13.45 -2.65
N PRO A 78 1.73 -14.35 -2.00
CA PRO A 78 1.22 -15.67 -1.61
C PRO A 78 -0.07 -15.62 -0.79
N PHE A 79 -0.21 -14.64 0.10
CA PHE A 79 -1.44 -14.45 0.89
C PHE A 79 -2.55 -13.82 0.06
N LEU A 80 -2.23 -12.87 -0.82
CA LEU A 80 -3.17 -12.29 -1.78
C LEU A 80 -3.77 -13.35 -2.71
N LEU A 81 -2.99 -14.37 -3.07
CA LEU A 81 -3.49 -15.52 -3.82
C LEU A 81 -4.63 -16.23 -3.09
N LEU A 82 -4.76 -16.16 -1.76
CA LEU A 82 -5.91 -16.72 -1.03
C LEU A 82 -7.15 -15.82 -1.05
N THR A 83 -6.96 -14.52 -1.31
CA THR A 83 -8.02 -13.50 -1.24
C THR A 83 -8.83 -13.40 -2.53
N ARG A 84 -10.04 -12.80 -2.43
CA ARG A 84 -10.91 -12.49 -3.56
C ARG A 84 -10.74 -11.06 -4.10
N CYS A 85 -9.56 -10.46 -3.96
CA CYS A 85 -9.30 -9.07 -4.37
C CYS A 85 -9.67 -8.81 -5.84
N TYR A 86 -9.49 -9.80 -6.72
CA TYR A 86 -9.83 -9.72 -8.15
C TYR A 86 -11.33 -9.72 -8.49
N THR A 87 -12.23 -9.99 -7.54
CA THR A 87 -13.68 -9.98 -7.82
C THR A 87 -14.32 -8.60 -7.66
N ASN A 88 -13.73 -7.71 -6.86
CA ASN A 88 -14.32 -6.42 -6.50
C ASN A 88 -13.59 -5.22 -7.15
N PHE A 89 -12.27 -5.32 -7.38
CA PHE A 89 -11.44 -4.22 -7.87
C PHE A 89 -10.79 -4.53 -9.22
N THR A 90 -11.58 -4.95 -10.20
CA THR A 90 -11.10 -5.27 -11.56
C THR A 90 -12.08 -4.77 -12.62
N LEU A 91 -11.59 -4.54 -13.84
CA LEU A 91 -12.44 -4.28 -15.00
C LEU A 91 -13.49 -5.41 -15.20
N ASN A 92 -13.14 -6.64 -14.83
CA ASN A 92 -14.06 -7.78 -14.84
C ASN A 92 -15.09 -7.72 -13.70
N GLY A 93 -14.72 -7.21 -12.53
CA GLY A 93 -15.62 -6.97 -11.39
C GLY A 93 -16.69 -5.92 -11.69
N LEU A 94 -16.39 -4.90 -12.50
CA LEU A 94 -17.37 -3.94 -13.03
C LEU A 94 -18.42 -4.63 -13.94
N ARG A 95 -18.05 -5.74 -14.60
CA ARG A 95 -18.96 -6.53 -15.45
C ARG A 95 -19.85 -7.45 -14.61
N VAL A 96 -19.31 -8.04 -13.54
CA VAL A 96 -20.05 -8.92 -12.61
C VAL A 96 -21.01 -8.13 -11.71
N THR A 97 -20.60 -6.96 -11.21
CA THR A 97 -21.48 -6.07 -10.41
C THR A 97 -22.67 -5.55 -11.22
N ARG A 98 -22.53 -5.39 -12.54
CA ARG A 98 -23.64 -5.06 -13.44
C ARG A 98 -24.61 -6.21 -13.69
N SER A 99 -24.23 -7.48 -13.47
CA SER A 99 -25.12 -8.61 -13.75
C SER A 99 -25.98 -9.04 -12.56
N GLY A 100 -25.87 -8.40 -11.39
CA GLY A 100 -26.76 -8.60 -10.24
C GLY A 100 -26.70 -9.98 -9.56
N HIS A 101 -25.90 -10.92 -10.06
CA HIS A 101 -25.87 -12.33 -9.62
C HIS A 101 -24.51 -12.73 -9.02
N ALA A 102 -24.06 -12.02 -7.97
CA ALA A 102 -22.93 -12.49 -7.19
C ALA A 102 -23.36 -13.74 -6.38
N ARG A 103 -23.07 -14.93 -6.89
CA ARG A 103 -23.31 -16.18 -6.16
C ARG A 103 -22.56 -16.12 -4.81
N PRO A 104 -23.21 -16.51 -3.70
CA PRO A 104 -22.52 -16.59 -2.42
C PRO A 104 -21.33 -17.55 -2.54
N ALA A 105 -20.16 -17.10 -2.08
CA ALA A 105 -18.97 -17.94 -2.09
C ALA A 105 -19.17 -19.10 -1.11
N GLY A 106 -18.84 -20.33 -1.53
CA GLY A 106 -18.89 -21.50 -0.65
C GLY A 106 -18.00 -21.32 0.58
N ALA A 107 -18.32 -22.04 1.67
CA ALA A 107 -17.67 -21.89 2.97
C ALA A 107 -16.12 -21.93 2.90
N LEU A 108 -15.57 -22.85 2.10
CA LEU A 108 -14.13 -22.97 1.87
C LEU A 108 -13.51 -21.71 1.25
N ILE A 109 -14.17 -21.12 0.24
CA ILE A 109 -13.67 -19.92 -0.45
C ILE A 109 -13.68 -18.72 0.52
N SER A 110 -14.73 -18.60 1.34
CA SER A 110 -14.82 -17.57 2.37
C SER A 110 -13.75 -17.74 3.45
N ALA A 111 -13.51 -18.98 3.89
CA ALA A 111 -12.44 -19.30 4.84
C ALA A 111 -11.07 -18.92 4.27
N LEU A 112 -10.73 -19.34 3.05
CA LEU A 112 -9.46 -18.99 2.39
C LEU A 112 -9.28 -17.48 2.25
N ASN A 113 -10.34 -16.77 1.86
CA ASN A 113 -10.29 -15.31 1.75
C ASN A 113 -9.97 -14.65 3.10
N ASN A 114 -10.68 -15.06 4.17
CA ASN A 114 -10.48 -14.50 5.50
C ASN A 114 -9.10 -14.85 6.05
N THR A 115 -8.62 -16.06 5.79
CA THR A 115 -7.24 -16.48 6.14
C THR A 115 -6.22 -15.62 5.42
N GLY A 116 -6.37 -15.39 4.10
CA GLY A 116 -5.46 -14.52 3.35
C GLY A 116 -5.41 -13.09 3.90
N VAL A 117 -6.57 -12.50 4.21
CA VAL A 117 -6.64 -11.16 4.82
C VAL A 117 -6.00 -11.14 6.21
N LEU A 118 -6.25 -12.17 7.03
CA LEU A 118 -5.66 -12.30 8.36
C LEU A 118 -4.13 -12.42 8.29
N LEU A 119 -3.60 -13.21 7.35
CA LEU A 119 -2.16 -13.37 7.16
C LEU A 119 -1.49 -12.06 6.75
N ILE A 120 -2.09 -11.30 5.84
CA ILE A 120 -1.59 -9.96 5.46
C ILE A 120 -1.65 -9.00 6.65
N ALA A 121 -2.76 -9.00 7.40
CA ALA A 121 -2.90 -8.15 8.58
C ALA A 121 -1.87 -8.49 9.67
N ALA A 122 -1.63 -9.79 9.90
CA ALA A 122 -0.60 -10.27 10.83
C ALA A 122 0.80 -9.90 10.35
N GLN A 123 1.10 -10.09 9.07
CA GLN A 123 2.36 -9.71 8.45
C GLN A 123 2.66 -8.22 8.67
N LEU A 124 1.71 -7.33 8.36
CA LEU A 124 1.87 -5.88 8.56
C LEU A 124 2.07 -5.53 10.04
N SER A 125 1.31 -6.18 10.93
CA SER A 125 1.43 -5.99 12.38
C SER A 125 2.84 -6.36 12.87
N ILE A 126 3.39 -7.47 12.38
CA ILE A 126 4.74 -7.93 12.71
C ILE A 126 5.79 -6.97 12.14
N VAL A 127 5.66 -6.58 10.87
CA VAL A 127 6.59 -5.64 10.22
C VAL A 127 6.68 -4.34 10.98
N TYR A 128 5.55 -3.72 11.34
CA TYR A 128 5.55 -2.48 12.10
C TYR A 128 6.05 -2.65 13.53
N LEU A 129 5.66 -3.72 14.22
CA LEU A 129 6.14 -3.99 15.57
C LEU A 129 7.66 -4.15 15.58
N MET A 130 8.21 -4.98 14.69
CA MET A 130 9.65 -5.20 14.57
C MET A 130 10.37 -3.89 14.20
N ALA A 131 9.84 -3.13 13.24
CA ALA A 131 10.38 -1.83 12.89
C ALA A 131 10.37 -0.84 14.06
N GLY A 132 9.41 -0.93 14.98
CA GLY A 132 9.36 -0.15 16.21
C GLY A 132 10.38 -0.64 17.24
N LEU A 133 10.44 -1.94 17.50
CA LEU A 133 11.36 -2.55 18.47
C LEU A 133 12.83 -2.32 18.10
N TYR A 134 13.19 -2.39 16.81
CA TYR A 134 14.53 -2.04 16.35
C TYR A 134 14.87 -0.57 16.59
N LYS A 135 13.88 0.34 16.50
CA LYS A 135 14.09 1.75 16.87
C LYS A 135 14.29 1.90 18.37
N VAL A 136 13.47 1.24 19.21
CA VAL A 136 13.63 1.28 20.68
C VAL A 136 15.01 0.85 21.13
N GLN A 137 15.61 -0.15 20.47
CA GLN A 137 16.94 -0.65 20.80
C GLN A 137 18.08 0.28 20.34
N GLY A 138 17.84 1.18 19.38
CA GLY A 138 18.86 2.02 18.78
C GLY A 138 19.12 3.31 19.56
N ARG A 139 20.38 3.58 19.95
CA ARG A 139 20.76 4.79 20.71
C ARG A 139 20.31 6.09 20.05
N LEU A 140 20.48 6.23 18.73
CA LEU A 140 20.05 7.44 18.01
C LEU A 140 18.55 7.73 18.14
N TRP A 141 17.72 6.71 18.25
CA TRP A 141 16.27 6.86 18.44
C TRP A 141 15.94 7.18 19.90
N GLN A 142 16.67 6.57 20.85
CA GLN A 142 16.54 6.88 22.29
C GLN A 142 16.92 8.33 22.57
N ASP A 143 17.98 8.83 21.93
CA ASP A 143 18.48 10.20 22.05
C ASP A 143 17.65 11.22 21.24
N GLY A 144 16.67 10.77 20.44
CA GLY A 144 15.85 11.62 19.58
C GLY A 144 16.60 12.24 18.39
N THR A 145 17.82 11.79 18.10
CA THR A 145 18.69 12.34 17.04
C THR A 145 18.63 11.56 15.73
N ALA A 146 17.96 10.41 15.67
CA ALA A 146 17.93 9.53 14.50
C ALA A 146 17.56 10.25 13.20
N LEU A 147 16.49 11.07 13.19
CA LEU A 147 16.06 11.78 11.99
C LEU A 147 17.08 12.81 11.50
N TYR A 148 17.87 13.41 12.40
CA TYR A 148 18.94 14.33 12.02
C TYR A 148 20.02 13.63 11.18
N TYR A 149 20.40 12.41 11.57
CA TYR A 149 21.40 11.63 10.83
C TYR A 149 20.82 11.02 9.55
N ILE A 150 19.59 10.49 9.60
CA ILE A 150 18.93 9.88 8.44
C ILE A 150 18.77 10.91 7.31
N LEU A 151 18.28 12.11 7.61
CA LEU A 151 18.07 13.14 6.58
C LEU A 151 19.37 13.77 6.05
N ARG A 152 20.53 13.43 6.62
CA ARG A 152 21.86 13.83 6.11
C ARG A 152 22.49 12.82 5.16
N VAL A 153 21.89 11.63 5.06
CA VAL A 153 22.26 10.65 4.04
C VAL A 153 22.01 11.29 2.67
N PRO A 154 23.01 11.38 1.77
CA PRO A 154 22.88 12.10 0.50
C PRO A 154 21.67 11.67 -0.32
N GLU A 155 21.33 10.38 -0.28
CA GLU A 155 20.19 9.78 -0.98
C GLU A 155 18.84 10.25 -0.45
N PHE A 156 18.77 10.69 0.81
CA PHE A 156 17.54 11.17 1.47
C PHE A 156 17.52 12.68 1.66
N PHE A 157 18.58 13.39 1.28
CA PHE A 157 18.66 14.83 1.47
C PHE A 157 17.85 15.55 0.37
N TRP A 158 16.85 16.35 0.76
CA TRP A 158 16.10 17.20 -0.15
C TRP A 158 16.66 18.63 -0.13
N PRO A 159 17.32 19.09 -1.22
CA PRO A 159 17.77 20.48 -1.34
C PRO A 159 16.61 21.48 -1.13
N GLY A 160 16.80 22.42 -0.21
CA GLY A 160 15.83 23.46 0.08
C GLY A 160 14.81 23.11 1.19
N ILE A 161 14.41 21.84 1.34
CA ILE A 161 13.45 21.43 2.40
C ILE A 161 14.18 20.92 3.64
N THR A 162 15.12 19.99 3.49
CA THR A 162 15.82 19.38 4.62
C THR A 162 16.53 20.41 5.53
N PRO A 163 17.20 21.47 5.01
CA PRO A 163 17.75 22.52 5.84
C PRO A 163 16.70 23.28 6.70
N LEU A 164 15.48 23.46 6.19
CA LEU A 164 14.38 24.07 6.93
C LEU A 164 13.87 23.17 8.05
N VAL A 165 13.90 21.85 7.85
CA VAL A 165 13.60 20.89 8.92
C VAL A 165 14.70 20.94 9.99
N PHE A 166 15.97 21.08 9.60
CA PHE A 166 17.09 21.17 10.53
C PHE A 166 17.10 22.46 11.37
N SER A 167 16.59 23.58 10.85
CA SER A 167 16.43 24.80 11.64
C SER A 167 15.36 24.65 12.73
N GLN A 168 14.49 23.65 12.62
CA GLN A 168 13.43 23.32 13.56
C GLN A 168 13.75 22.00 14.30
N GLY A 169 14.82 21.98 15.10
CA GLY A 169 15.31 20.77 15.76
C GLY A 169 14.26 19.99 16.57
N TRP A 170 13.26 20.67 17.14
CA TRP A 170 12.15 20.03 17.86
C TRP A 170 11.28 19.14 16.95
N LEU A 171 11.14 19.46 15.64
CA LEU A 171 10.43 18.60 14.68
C LEU A 171 11.14 17.27 14.49
N LEU A 172 12.48 17.27 14.51
CA LEU A 172 13.27 16.04 14.40
C LEU A 172 13.08 15.16 15.62
N VAL A 173 13.04 15.74 16.82
CA VAL A 173 12.84 15.00 18.08
C VAL A 173 11.42 14.43 18.16
N ILE A 174 10.39 15.26 17.90
CA ILE A 174 8.99 14.81 17.86
C ILE A 174 8.81 13.74 16.79
N GLY A 175 9.40 13.95 15.61
CA GLY A 175 9.39 12.96 14.54
C GLY A 175 10.02 11.65 15.00
N ALA A 176 11.23 11.68 15.54
CA ALA A 176 11.96 10.48 15.97
C ALA A 176 11.10 9.62 16.93
N TYR A 177 10.62 10.20 18.03
CA TYR A 177 9.77 9.48 18.97
C TYR A 177 8.39 9.13 18.39
N GLY A 178 7.80 10.00 17.58
CA GLY A 178 6.53 9.77 16.90
C GLY A 178 6.55 8.52 16.02
N THR A 179 7.62 8.33 15.23
CA THR A 179 7.78 7.13 14.41
C THR A 179 7.89 5.86 15.25
N VAL A 180 8.57 5.92 16.41
CA VAL A 180 8.68 4.79 17.34
C VAL A 180 7.32 4.43 17.92
N LEU A 181 6.61 5.43 18.45
CA LEU A 181 5.30 5.25 19.07
C LEU A 181 4.29 4.68 18.06
N VAL A 182 4.18 5.28 16.88
CA VAL A 182 3.26 4.81 15.84
C VAL A 182 3.59 3.37 15.43
N SER A 183 4.86 3.01 15.26
CA SER A 183 5.26 1.64 14.89
C SER A 183 4.88 0.60 15.96
N ILE A 184 5.14 0.89 17.24
CA ILE A 184 4.90 -0.05 18.35
C ILE A 184 3.40 -0.19 18.65
N PHE A 185 2.67 0.93 18.65
CA PHE A 185 1.27 0.93 19.03
C PHE A 185 0.34 0.52 17.88
N PHE A 186 0.80 0.55 16.62
CA PHE A 186 0.00 0.11 15.47
C PHE A 186 -0.68 -1.24 15.65
N PRO A 187 0.03 -2.37 15.94
CA PRO A 187 -0.60 -3.69 16.07
C PRO A 187 -1.66 -3.75 17.18
N VAL A 188 -1.50 -2.95 18.24
CA VAL A 188 -2.45 -2.87 19.35
C VAL A 188 -3.67 -2.05 18.94
N LEU A 189 -3.45 -0.84 18.41
CA LEU A 189 -4.51 0.09 18.04
C LEU A 189 -5.40 -0.43 16.91
N VAL A 190 -4.84 -1.17 15.95
CA VAL A 190 -5.58 -1.66 14.79
C VAL A 190 -6.63 -2.73 15.15
N TRP A 191 -6.40 -3.44 16.27
CA TRP A 191 -7.33 -4.45 16.79
C TRP A 191 -8.58 -3.80 17.39
N PHE A 192 -8.43 -2.64 18.02
CA PHE A 192 -9.54 -1.90 18.61
C PHE A 192 -10.27 -1.06 17.58
N ARG A 193 -11.61 -1.13 17.59
CA ARG A 193 -12.46 -0.40 16.64
C ARG A 193 -12.25 1.13 16.69
N ALA A 194 -12.01 1.69 17.88
CA ALA A 194 -11.75 3.12 18.07
C ALA A 194 -10.30 3.52 17.75
N GLY A 195 -9.33 2.64 17.98
CA GLY A 195 -7.91 2.89 17.73
C GLY A 195 -7.52 2.76 16.25
N ARG A 196 -8.23 1.91 15.50
CA ARG A 196 -7.96 1.64 14.08
C ARG A 196 -7.85 2.87 13.18
N PRO A 197 -8.78 3.84 13.17
CA PRO A 197 -8.62 5.03 12.34
C PRO A 197 -7.38 5.84 12.72
N VAL A 198 -7.07 5.95 14.02
CA VAL A 198 -5.87 6.64 14.49
C VAL A 198 -4.61 5.93 13.99
N ALA A 199 -4.55 4.60 14.15
CA ALA A 199 -3.43 3.79 13.68
C ALA A 199 -3.18 3.98 12.18
N VAL A 200 -4.22 3.79 11.36
CA VAL A 200 -4.12 3.90 9.90
C VAL A 200 -3.74 5.31 9.46
N LEU A 201 -4.39 6.35 10.01
CA LEU A 201 -4.08 7.74 9.63
C LEU A 201 -2.66 8.14 10.04
N SER A 202 -2.22 7.74 11.23
CA SER A 202 -0.84 8.00 11.69
C SER A 202 0.19 7.28 10.81
N MET A 203 -0.09 6.04 10.41
CA MET A 203 0.82 5.24 9.59
C MET A 203 0.87 5.75 8.13
N VAL A 204 -0.28 6.15 7.57
CA VAL A 204 -0.33 6.83 6.27
C VAL A 204 0.45 8.15 6.31
N GLY A 205 0.27 8.97 7.35
CA GLY A 205 1.05 10.20 7.54
C GLY A 205 2.55 9.93 7.65
N PHE A 206 2.93 8.89 8.39
CA PHE A 206 4.32 8.44 8.51
C PHE A 206 4.93 8.05 7.15
N HIS A 207 4.21 7.26 6.34
CA HIS A 207 4.69 6.88 5.01
C HIS A 207 4.71 8.03 4.01
N ILE A 208 3.75 8.97 4.08
CA ILE A 208 3.80 10.21 3.29
C ILE A 208 5.06 11.01 3.65
N ALA A 209 5.37 11.14 4.94
CA ALA A 209 6.59 11.83 5.38
C ALA A 209 7.85 11.14 4.86
N ILE A 210 7.92 9.80 4.86
CA ILE A 210 9.03 9.05 4.24
C ILE A 210 9.12 9.32 2.73
N GLY A 211 8.00 9.22 2.01
CA GLY A 211 7.99 9.41 0.56
C GLY A 211 8.44 10.82 0.16
N LEU A 212 8.00 11.84 0.90
CA LEU A 212 8.35 13.24 0.64
C LEU A 212 9.76 13.59 1.13
N LEU A 213 10.09 13.31 2.39
CA LEU A 213 11.33 13.78 3.00
C LEU A 213 12.55 12.93 2.63
N MET A 214 12.35 11.63 2.35
CA MET A 214 13.45 10.70 2.08
C MET A 214 13.46 10.20 0.62
N GLY A 215 12.53 10.66 -0.23
CA GLY A 215 12.47 10.25 -1.63
C GLY A 215 12.06 8.79 -1.89
N LEU A 216 11.70 8.04 -0.84
CA LEU A 216 11.33 6.62 -0.90
C LEU A 216 9.86 6.44 -1.34
N THR A 217 9.56 6.87 -2.57
CA THR A 217 8.18 6.95 -3.08
C THR A 217 7.56 5.58 -3.32
N SER A 218 8.29 4.64 -3.92
CA SER A 218 7.83 3.25 -4.14
C SER A 218 7.43 2.59 -2.83
N PHE A 219 8.35 2.59 -1.88
CA PHE A 219 8.16 2.10 -0.53
C PHE A 219 6.92 2.72 0.12
N ALA A 220 6.83 4.06 0.17
CA ALA A 220 5.71 4.75 0.79
C ALA A 220 4.36 4.36 0.16
N LEU A 221 4.27 4.30 -1.17
CA LEU A 221 3.04 3.94 -1.87
C LEU A 221 2.61 2.49 -1.58
N ILE A 222 3.57 1.57 -1.57
CA ILE A 222 3.33 0.16 -1.23
C ILE A 222 2.79 0.03 0.20
N MET A 223 3.43 0.68 1.18
CA MET A 223 3.01 0.61 2.57
C MET A 223 1.62 1.23 2.78
N ILE A 224 1.36 2.39 2.17
CA ILE A 224 0.03 3.04 2.21
C ILE A 224 -1.03 2.13 1.59
N ALA A 225 -0.74 1.50 0.46
CA ALA A 225 -1.64 0.55 -0.18
C ALA A 225 -1.91 -0.67 0.73
N ALA A 226 -0.88 -1.19 1.40
CA ALA A 226 -1.02 -2.30 2.34
C ALA A 226 -1.85 -1.92 3.58
N ASP A 227 -1.68 -0.71 4.12
CA ASP A 227 -2.46 -0.20 5.26
C ASP A 227 -3.97 -0.15 4.99
N THR A 228 -4.37 -0.08 3.71
CA THR A 228 -5.80 -0.10 3.33
C THR A 228 -6.51 -1.38 3.72
N VAL A 229 -5.79 -2.48 4.00
CA VAL A 229 -6.35 -3.73 4.56
C VAL A 229 -7.10 -3.45 5.87
N PHE A 230 -6.69 -2.44 6.62
CA PHE A 230 -7.29 -2.05 7.89
C PHE A 230 -8.34 -0.95 7.75
N VAL A 231 -8.59 -0.43 6.55
CA VAL A 231 -9.69 0.53 6.35
C VAL A 231 -11.01 -0.24 6.38
N SER A 232 -11.71 -0.16 7.51
CA SER A 232 -12.98 -0.86 7.67
C SER A 232 -14.06 -0.30 6.73
N GLN A 233 -15.01 -1.15 6.32
CA GLN A 233 -16.21 -0.78 5.55
C GLN A 233 -17.08 0.31 6.22
N HIS A 234 -16.83 0.65 7.49
CA HIS A 234 -17.49 1.78 8.16
C HIS A 234 -17.01 3.14 7.63
N VAL A 235 -15.77 3.24 7.15
CA VAL A 235 -15.27 4.46 6.50
C VAL A 235 -15.94 4.64 5.12
N ASP A 236 -16.26 3.54 4.43
CA ASP A 236 -17.10 3.57 3.23
C ASP A 236 -18.54 3.98 3.56
N GLY A 237 -19.11 3.48 4.67
CA GLY A 237 -20.40 3.94 5.17
C GLY A 237 -20.43 5.45 5.47
N LEU A 238 -19.35 5.99 6.04
CA LEU A 238 -19.19 7.42 6.27
C LEU A 238 -19.04 8.19 4.95
N ARG A 239 -18.24 7.69 3.99
CA ARG A 239 -18.13 8.27 2.63
C ARG A 239 -19.47 8.27 1.89
N LEU A 240 -20.26 7.21 2.01
CA LEU A 240 -21.60 7.11 1.42
C LEU A 240 -22.60 8.04 2.12
N ARG A 241 -22.50 8.23 3.44
CA ARG A 241 -23.28 9.23 4.19
C ARG A 241 -22.92 10.66 3.80
N VAL A 242 -21.63 10.98 3.68
CA VAL A 242 -21.15 12.29 3.23
C VAL A 242 -21.57 12.57 1.78
N ARG A 243 -21.45 11.59 0.88
CA ARG A 243 -21.94 11.69 -0.51
C ARG A 243 -23.45 11.86 -0.62
N SER A 244 -24.22 11.16 0.20
CA SER A 244 -25.68 11.29 0.21
C SER A 244 -26.12 12.63 0.80
N TYR A 245 -25.41 13.17 1.80
CA TYR A 245 -25.63 14.52 2.31
C TYR A 245 -25.32 15.59 1.25
N ALA A 246 -24.16 15.50 0.58
CA ALA A 246 -23.76 16.41 -0.49
C ALA A 246 -24.72 16.40 -1.70
N ARG A 247 -25.28 15.23 -2.05
CA ARG A 247 -26.33 15.13 -3.09
C ARG A 247 -27.64 15.77 -2.66
N ARG A 248 -28.04 15.65 -1.38
CA ARG A 248 -29.26 16.28 -0.86
C ARG A 248 -29.15 17.79 -0.86
N THR A 249 -28.03 18.37 -0.41
CA THR A 249 -27.81 19.81 -0.46
C THR A 249 -27.77 20.34 -1.89
N SER A 250 -27.14 19.63 -2.82
CA SER A 250 -27.17 19.95 -4.26
C SER A 250 -28.60 19.97 -4.82
N GLN A 251 -29.44 18.98 -4.49
CA GLN A 251 -30.82 18.92 -4.97
C GLN A 251 -31.72 20.00 -4.36
N THR A 252 -31.51 20.35 -3.08
CA THR A 252 -32.21 21.46 -2.43
C THR A 252 -31.84 22.80 -3.06
N PHE A 253 -30.57 23.00 -3.43
CA PHE A 253 -30.11 24.22 -4.10
C PHE A 253 -30.70 24.36 -5.51
N VAL A 254 -30.78 23.25 -6.27
CA VAL A 254 -31.44 23.23 -7.58
C VAL A 254 -32.93 23.55 -7.45
N ARG A 255 -33.65 22.92 -6.51
CA ARG A 255 -35.08 23.22 -6.26
C ARG A 255 -35.33 24.67 -5.84
N LEU A 256 -34.45 25.26 -5.02
CA LEU A 256 -34.54 26.67 -4.62
C LEU A 256 -34.29 27.60 -5.81
N SER A 257 -33.32 27.29 -6.67
CA SER A 257 -33.10 28.06 -7.90
C SER A 257 -34.29 27.99 -8.87
N GLU A 258 -34.92 26.83 -9.02
CA GLU A 258 -36.14 26.67 -9.82
C GLU A 258 -37.34 27.44 -9.23
N LEU A 259 -37.46 27.49 -7.90
CA LEU A 259 -38.50 28.25 -7.20
C LEU A 259 -38.29 29.76 -7.34
N ILE A 260 -37.04 30.24 -7.31
CA ILE A 260 -36.72 31.67 -7.54
C ILE A 260 -37.02 32.06 -9.00
N VAL A 261 -36.66 31.21 -9.96
CA VAL A 261 -36.96 31.44 -11.39
C VAL A 261 -38.47 31.41 -11.67
N ARG A 262 -39.24 30.59 -10.93
CA ARG A 262 -40.71 30.57 -11.03
C ARG A 262 -41.37 31.71 -10.26
N GLY A 263 -40.83 32.12 -9.11
CA GLY A 263 -41.30 33.26 -8.32
C GLY A 263 -41.00 34.61 -8.96
N GLY A 264 -39.96 34.70 -9.79
CA GLY A 264 -39.68 35.85 -10.66
C GLY A 264 -40.58 35.94 -11.91
N ARG A 265 -41.51 34.99 -12.10
CA ARG A 265 -42.53 35.02 -13.16
C ARG A 265 -43.93 35.36 -12.63
N VAL A 266 -44.02 36.25 -11.65
CA VAL A 266 -45.27 36.97 -11.39
C VAL A 266 -45.30 38.20 -12.30
N VAL A 267 -45.71 37.92 -13.55
CA VAL A 267 -46.49 38.67 -14.56
C VAL A 267 -46.20 40.18 -14.81
N PRO A 268 -46.19 40.63 -16.11
CA PRO A 268 -46.02 42.01 -16.56
C PRO A 268 -46.99 43.05 -15.99
#